data_AF-A0A4Q1D972-F1
#
_entry.id   AF-A0A4Q1D972-F1
#
_cell.length_a   1.000
_cell.length_b   1.000
_cell.length_c   1.000
_cell.angle_alpha   90.00
_cell.angle_beta   90.00
_cell.angle_gamma   90.00
#
_symmetry.space_group_name_H-M   'P 1'
#
loop_
_entity.id
_entity.type
_entity.pdbx_description
1 polymer ?
#
loop_
_entity_poly.entity_id
_entity_poly.type
_entity_poly.pdbx_seq_one_letter_code
_entity_poly.pdbx_strand_id
1 'polypeptide(L)'
;MKTMLPLVLVLLLSAGCGSTRQNGNGTQSNTTAALVNNNNFLFRAQTATPLNGRIINLTFEYEVKVSKDTIVAFLPYFGRAFTAPMDPSQGGIKFTSTKFSQKLQQRRRGGWELVVKPEDVPDIQILNFTITTNGYTTLQVTSTNKQPISFYGTIEANTLKNNR
;
A
#
# COMPACT_ATOMS: atom_id res chain seq x y z
N MET A 1 33.65 -60.28 38.58
CA MET A 1 33.65 -59.23 39.64
C MET A 1 33.01 -58.01 38.99
N LYS A 2 31.69 -57.77 39.15
CA LYS A 2 31.06 -56.93 40.21
C LYS A 2 31.73 -55.54 40.22
N THR A 3 31.12 -54.43 39.81
CA THR A 3 29.77 -53.84 40.05
C THR A 3 29.54 -52.71 39.03
N MET A 4 28.46 -52.62 38.23
CA MET A 4 27.11 -52.10 38.56
C MET A 4 27.08 -50.86 39.47
N LEU A 5 26.92 -49.66 38.89
CA LEU A 5 26.46 -48.44 39.58
C LEU A 5 25.86 -47.44 38.54
N PRO A 6 24.77 -46.72 38.84
CA PRO A 6 23.61 -46.70 37.96
C PRO A 6 23.33 -45.37 37.25
N LEU A 7 22.51 -45.48 36.19
CA LEU A 7 21.31 -44.71 35.90
C LEU A 7 21.09 -43.45 36.77
N VAL A 8 21.40 -42.28 36.21
CA VAL A 8 20.69 -41.03 36.57
C VAL A 8 20.22 -40.38 35.28
N LEU A 9 19.00 -40.78 34.90
CA LEU A 9 18.12 -40.13 33.96
C LEU A 9 17.69 -38.78 34.56
N VAL A 10 18.43 -37.69 34.28
CA VAL A 10 17.96 -36.34 34.56
C VAL A 10 17.14 -35.87 33.37
N LEU A 11 15.86 -36.18 33.44
CA LEU A 11 14.79 -35.69 32.59
C LEU A 11 14.48 -34.24 32.99
N LEU A 12 15.20 -33.28 32.42
CA LEU A 12 14.84 -31.86 32.53
C LEU A 12 13.73 -31.56 31.51
N LEU A 13 12.48 -31.76 31.94
CA LEU A 13 11.30 -31.22 31.28
C LEU A 13 11.28 -29.70 31.46
N SER A 14 11.60 -28.96 30.41
CA SER A 14 11.15 -27.58 30.23
C SER A 14 9.98 -27.55 29.24
N ALA A 15 8.81 -28.01 29.70
CA ALA A 15 7.54 -27.43 29.26
C ALA A 15 7.40 -26.11 30.05
N GLY A 16 7.24 -24.92 29.50
CA GLY A 16 6.68 -24.50 28.23
C GLY A 16 5.75 -23.33 28.56
N CYS A 17 6.01 -22.14 28.01
CA CYS A 17 4.94 -21.22 27.63
C CYS A 17 5.50 -20.28 26.56
N GLY A 18 5.57 -20.79 25.35
CA GLY A 18 5.58 -19.94 24.18
C GLY A 18 4.29 -19.13 24.20
N SER A 19 4.39 -17.83 24.42
CA SER A 19 3.33 -16.91 24.03
C SER A 19 3.45 -16.66 22.53
N THR A 20 3.13 -17.67 21.73
CA THR A 20 2.65 -17.47 20.37
C THR A 20 1.34 -16.68 20.50
N ARG A 21 1.39 -15.36 20.27
CA ARG A 21 0.21 -14.64 19.81
C ARG A 21 -0.03 -15.04 18.34
N GLN A 22 -0.43 -16.29 18.12
CA GLN A 22 -1.19 -16.64 16.92
C GLN A 22 -2.63 -16.27 17.20
N ASN A 23 -2.96 -15.02 16.87
CA ASN A 23 -4.34 -14.60 16.75
C ASN A 23 -4.91 -15.29 15.51
N GLY A 24 -5.53 -16.44 15.71
CA GLY A 24 -6.27 -17.16 14.67
C GLY A 24 -7.56 -16.44 14.36
N ASN A 25 -7.52 -15.49 13.43
CA ASN A 25 -8.64 -15.26 12.53
C ASN A 25 -8.27 -15.90 11.21
N GLY A 26 -8.96 -17.00 10.85
CA GLY A 26 -8.91 -17.57 9.52
C GLY A 26 -9.31 -16.51 8.49
N THR A 27 -8.31 -15.82 7.98
CA THR A 27 -8.40 -14.81 6.93
C THR A 27 -7.15 -15.02 6.13
N GLN A 28 -7.30 -15.27 4.83
CA GLN A 28 -6.21 -15.28 3.86
C GLN A 28 -5.20 -14.18 4.24
N SER A 29 -4.07 -14.54 4.84
CA SER A 29 -3.01 -13.59 5.18
C SER A 29 -2.39 -13.19 3.86
N ASN A 30 -3.01 -12.22 3.20
CA ASN A 30 -2.50 -11.66 1.97
C ASN A 30 -1.23 -10.92 2.36
N THR A 31 -0.10 -11.61 2.24
CA THR A 31 1.21 -11.00 2.39
C THR A 31 1.31 -9.80 1.44
N THR A 32 2.08 -8.78 1.81
CA THR A 32 2.34 -7.62 0.93
C THR A 32 2.73 -8.06 -0.49
N ALA A 33 3.53 -9.12 -0.59
CA ALA A 33 3.92 -9.71 -1.87
C ALA A 33 2.72 -10.23 -2.67
N ALA A 34 1.79 -10.93 -2.04
CA ALA A 34 0.59 -11.43 -2.71
C ALA A 34 -0.32 -10.29 -3.20
N LEU A 35 -0.50 -9.24 -2.40
CA LEU A 35 -1.28 -8.06 -2.77
C LEU A 35 -0.72 -7.37 -4.01
N VAL A 36 0.60 -7.13 -4.00
CA VAL A 36 1.29 -6.42 -5.08
C VAL A 36 1.39 -7.27 -6.34
N ASN A 37 1.78 -8.54 -6.23
CA ASN A 37 1.92 -9.43 -7.40
C ASN A 37 0.58 -9.72 -8.09
N ASN A 38 -0.54 -9.63 -7.37
CA ASN A 38 -1.88 -9.74 -7.95
C ASN A 38 -2.41 -8.41 -8.52
N ASN A 39 -1.65 -7.30 -8.36
CA ASN A 39 -2.09 -5.93 -8.64
C ASN A 39 -3.47 -5.64 -8.05
N ASN A 40 -3.68 -6.09 -6.82
CA ASN A 40 -4.97 -6.00 -6.15
C ASN A 40 -4.79 -5.58 -4.70
N PHE A 41 -4.83 -4.28 -4.46
CA PHE A 41 -4.61 -3.70 -3.14
C PHE A 41 -5.27 -2.33 -2.99
N LEU A 42 -5.43 -1.90 -1.74
CA LEU A 42 -5.90 -0.58 -1.38
C LEU A 42 -4.76 0.19 -0.73
N PHE A 43 -4.34 1.30 -1.34
CA PHE A 43 -3.38 2.22 -0.73
C PHE A 43 -4.14 3.24 0.13
N ARG A 44 -3.78 3.34 1.41
CA ARG A 44 -4.32 4.31 2.38
C ARG A 44 -3.33 5.43 2.62
N ALA A 45 -3.65 6.63 2.13
CA ALA A 45 -2.80 7.80 2.31
C ALA A 45 -2.93 8.35 3.74
N GLN A 46 -1.79 8.57 4.38
CA GLN A 46 -1.70 9.13 5.74
C GLN A 46 -1.15 10.55 5.72
N THR A 47 -0.24 10.84 4.80
CA THR A 47 0.29 12.19 4.60
C THR A 47 0.35 12.57 3.13
N ALA A 48 0.34 13.87 2.86
CA ALA A 48 0.56 14.46 1.54
C ALA A 48 1.70 15.47 1.59
N THR A 49 2.55 15.47 0.58
CA THR A 49 3.71 16.33 0.45
C THR A 49 3.74 16.92 -0.97
N PRO A 50 3.36 18.20 -1.13
CA PRO A 50 3.52 18.92 -2.40
C PRO A 50 5.01 19.09 -2.73
N LEU A 51 5.36 19.21 -4.02
CA LEU A 51 6.76 19.33 -4.46
C LEU A 51 7.60 20.35 -3.66
N ASN A 52 7.04 21.52 -3.37
CA ASN A 52 7.70 22.59 -2.60
C ASN A 52 6.94 22.94 -1.31
N GLY A 53 6.26 21.96 -0.72
CA GLY A 53 5.39 22.15 0.44
C GLY A 53 5.88 21.47 1.71
N ARG A 54 5.24 21.81 2.82
CA ARG A 54 5.36 21.03 4.06
C ARG A 54 4.58 19.72 3.95
N ILE A 55 4.95 18.75 4.78
CA ILE A 55 4.15 17.54 4.98
C ILE A 55 2.82 17.92 5.63
N ILE A 56 1.73 17.37 5.12
CA ILE A 56 0.36 17.56 5.62
C ILE A 56 -0.15 16.21 6.12
N ASN A 57 -0.54 16.13 7.39
CA ASN A 57 -1.22 14.96 7.92
C ASN A 57 -2.67 14.93 7.45
N LEU A 58 -3.10 13.80 6.91
CA LEU A 58 -4.46 13.59 6.43
C LEU A 58 -5.33 13.05 7.56
N THR A 59 -6.51 13.63 7.75
CA THR A 59 -7.47 13.25 8.80
C THR A 59 -8.72 12.56 8.25
N PHE A 60 -8.76 12.31 6.95
CA PHE A 60 -9.84 11.61 6.25
C PHE A 60 -9.30 10.37 5.54
N GLU A 61 -10.16 9.39 5.27
CA GLU A 61 -9.80 8.19 4.51
C GLU A 61 -9.60 8.53 3.02
N TYR A 62 -8.37 8.85 2.66
CA TYR A 62 -7.95 9.02 1.27
C TYR A 62 -7.24 7.78 0.76
N GLU A 63 -7.57 7.38 -0.47
CA GLU A 63 -7.16 6.07 -0.96
C GLU A 63 -6.96 5.99 -2.47
N VAL A 64 -6.20 4.98 -2.88
CA VAL A 64 -6.17 4.49 -4.25
C VAL A 64 -6.43 3.00 -4.26
N LYS A 65 -7.52 2.59 -4.88
CA LYS A 65 -7.84 1.19 -5.14
C LYS A 65 -7.18 0.77 -6.45
N VAL A 66 -6.29 -0.20 -6.36
CA VAL A 66 -5.60 -0.80 -7.49
C VAL A 66 -6.18 -2.18 -7.72
N SER A 67 -6.67 -2.42 -8.94
CA SER A 67 -7.14 -3.72 -9.42
C SER A 67 -6.58 -3.97 -10.82
N LYS A 68 -6.72 -5.19 -11.34
CA LYS A 68 -6.13 -5.57 -12.63
C LYS A 68 -6.65 -4.74 -13.81
N ASP A 69 -7.91 -4.33 -13.74
CA ASP A 69 -8.68 -3.71 -14.80
C ASP A 69 -9.20 -2.31 -14.44
N THR A 70 -9.10 -1.92 -13.16
CA THR A 70 -9.64 -0.65 -12.66
C THR A 70 -8.70 -0.01 -11.65
N ILE A 71 -8.49 1.30 -11.79
CA ILE A 71 -7.86 2.15 -10.78
C ILE A 71 -8.88 3.19 -10.34
N VAL A 72 -9.12 3.29 -9.03
CA VAL A 72 -9.96 4.36 -8.45
C VAL A 72 -9.10 5.16 -7.48
N ALA A 73 -8.96 6.45 -7.73
CA ALA A 73 -8.23 7.35 -6.85
C ALA A 73 -9.18 8.35 -6.21
N PHE A 74 -9.03 8.54 -4.90
CA PHE A 74 -9.66 9.59 -4.12
C PHE A 74 -8.62 10.18 -3.19
N LEU A 75 -7.91 11.20 -3.67
CA LEU A 75 -6.82 11.86 -2.96
C LEU A 75 -7.05 13.38 -2.93
N PRO A 76 -6.58 14.07 -1.88
CA PRO A 76 -6.60 15.52 -1.84
C PRO A 76 -5.48 16.06 -2.71
N TYR A 77 -5.54 17.33 -3.08
CA TYR A 77 -4.43 18.03 -3.72
C TYR A 77 -4.10 19.29 -2.95
N PHE A 78 -2.83 19.44 -2.61
CA PHE A 78 -2.28 20.64 -1.99
C PHE A 78 -1.11 21.05 -2.87
N GLY A 79 -1.21 22.14 -3.61
CA GLY A 79 -0.17 22.50 -4.56
C GLY A 79 -0.63 23.55 -5.55
N ARG A 80 0.26 23.92 -6.46
CA ARG A 80 -0.05 24.88 -7.51
C ARG A 80 -0.64 24.16 -8.71
N ALA A 81 -1.85 24.55 -9.10
CA ALA A 81 -2.41 24.25 -10.40
C ALA A 81 -1.99 25.37 -11.38
N PHE A 82 -1.66 24.99 -12.62
CA PHE A 82 -1.29 25.91 -13.69
C PHE A 82 -2.49 26.33 -14.53
N THR A 83 -3.62 25.62 -14.40
CA THR A 83 -4.92 25.96 -14.98
C THR A 83 -5.98 26.00 -13.88
N ALA A 84 -6.92 26.93 -13.99
CA ALA A 84 -8.07 26.97 -13.09
C ALA A 84 -9.00 25.79 -13.43
N PRO A 85 -9.40 24.96 -12.46
CA PRO A 85 -10.42 23.95 -12.71
C PRO A 85 -11.75 24.66 -13.01
N MET A 86 -12.50 24.16 -14.01
CA MET A 86 -13.82 24.71 -14.33
C MET A 86 -14.83 24.51 -13.18
N ASP A 87 -14.63 23.47 -12.38
CA ASP A 87 -15.43 23.16 -11.20
C ASP A 87 -14.53 23.22 -9.93
N PRO A 88 -14.79 24.14 -8.99
CA PRO A 88 -14.04 24.25 -7.73
C PRO A 88 -14.09 22.98 -6.86
N SER A 89 -15.13 22.14 -7.01
CA SER A 89 -15.29 20.89 -6.26
C SER A 89 -14.34 19.77 -6.74
N GLN A 90 -13.73 19.95 -7.91
CA GLN A 90 -12.74 19.06 -8.53
C GLN A 90 -11.29 19.41 -8.14
N GLY A 91 -11.10 20.10 -7.00
CA GLY A 91 -9.77 20.55 -6.58
C GLY A 91 -8.78 19.41 -6.26
N GLY A 92 -9.27 18.22 -5.92
CA GLY A 92 -8.47 17.04 -5.57
C GLY A 92 -8.03 16.19 -6.77
N ILE A 93 -7.50 14.99 -6.49
CA ILE A 93 -7.20 13.95 -7.48
C ILE A 93 -8.26 12.86 -7.32
N LYS A 94 -9.32 12.95 -8.12
CA LYS A 94 -10.46 12.02 -8.08
C LYS A 94 -10.69 11.48 -9.48
N PHE A 95 -10.51 10.18 -9.68
CA PHE A 95 -10.77 9.57 -10.98
C PHE A 95 -11.02 8.07 -10.86
N THR A 96 -11.64 7.51 -11.90
CA THR A 96 -11.65 6.08 -12.20
C THR A 96 -11.07 5.90 -13.59
N SER A 97 -10.14 4.95 -13.74
CA SER A 97 -9.53 4.58 -15.00
C SER A 97 -9.74 3.10 -15.25
N THR A 98 -10.16 2.76 -16.47
CA THR A 98 -10.29 1.39 -16.98
C THR A 98 -9.36 1.12 -18.17
N LYS A 99 -8.75 2.19 -18.70
CA LYS A 99 -7.74 2.13 -19.76
C LYS A 99 -6.43 2.68 -19.22
N PHE A 100 -5.53 1.77 -18.83
CA PHE A 100 -4.23 2.13 -18.31
C PHE A 100 -3.20 1.04 -18.59
N SER A 101 -1.93 1.44 -18.65
CA SER A 101 -0.82 0.50 -18.60
C SER A 101 -0.24 0.42 -17.19
N GLN A 102 0.27 -0.76 -16.83
CA GLN A 102 0.89 -1.01 -15.54
C GLN A 102 2.23 -1.74 -15.72
N LYS A 103 3.23 -1.34 -14.94
CA LYS A 103 4.55 -1.97 -14.93
C LYS A 103 4.98 -2.19 -13.48
N LEU A 104 5.03 -3.46 -13.09
CA LEU A 104 5.49 -3.89 -11.77
C LEU A 104 6.93 -4.39 -11.87
N GLN A 105 7.80 -3.91 -10.98
CA GLN A 105 9.19 -4.33 -10.88
C GLN A 105 9.60 -4.54 -9.43
N GLN A 106 10.34 -5.61 -9.15
CA GLN A 106 10.94 -5.80 -7.83
C GLN A 106 12.18 -4.91 -7.70
N ARG A 107 12.36 -4.27 -6.55
CA ARG A 107 13.50 -3.37 -6.30
C ARG A 107 14.68 -4.14 -5.73
N ARG A 108 15.90 -3.71 -6.06
CA ARG A 108 17.16 -4.36 -5.62
C ARG A 108 17.30 -4.52 -4.10
N ARG A 109 16.72 -3.60 -3.32
CA ARG A 109 16.75 -3.61 -1.84
C ARG A 109 15.48 -4.21 -1.23
N GLY A 110 14.72 -4.99 -2.00
CA GLY A 110 13.42 -5.50 -1.59
C GLY A 110 12.28 -4.51 -1.85
N GLY A 111 11.05 -5.03 -1.81
CA GLY A 111 9.86 -4.27 -2.18
C GLY A 111 9.68 -4.17 -3.70
N TRP A 112 8.76 -3.30 -4.10
CA TRP A 112 8.31 -3.16 -5.49
C TRP A 112 8.22 -1.70 -5.91
N GLU A 113 8.36 -1.48 -7.21
CA GLU A 113 7.96 -0.26 -7.91
C GLU A 113 6.80 -0.63 -8.84
N LEU A 114 5.66 0.03 -8.69
CA LEU A 114 4.52 -0.10 -9.60
C LEU A 114 4.26 1.24 -10.26
N VAL A 115 4.41 1.29 -11.59
CA VAL A 115 4.10 2.46 -12.40
C VAL A 115 2.78 2.21 -13.12
N VAL A 116 1.82 3.10 -12.94
CA VAL A 116 0.52 3.08 -13.61
C VAL A 116 0.37 4.35 -14.46
N LYS A 117 -0.07 4.19 -15.70
CA LYS A 117 -0.31 5.31 -16.63
C LYS A 117 -1.72 5.21 -17.21
N PRO A 118 -2.67 5.99 -16.68
CA PRO A 118 -4.00 6.13 -17.26
C PRO A 118 -3.94 6.74 -18.67
N GLU A 119 -4.83 6.29 -19.54
CA GLU A 119 -5.01 6.80 -20.90
C GLU A 119 -6.38 7.47 -21.11
N ASP A 120 -7.32 7.22 -20.18
CA ASP A 120 -8.69 7.76 -20.15
C ASP A 120 -8.87 8.86 -19.09
N VAL A 121 -7.78 9.34 -18.47
CA VAL A 121 -7.80 10.40 -17.45
C VAL A 121 -6.92 11.57 -17.90
N PRO A 122 -7.49 12.65 -18.46
CA PRO A 122 -6.73 13.72 -19.14
C PRO A 122 -5.66 14.41 -18.28
N ASP A 123 -5.92 14.58 -16.99
CA ASP A 123 -5.04 15.34 -16.09
C ASP A 123 -3.95 14.51 -15.41
N ILE A 124 -4.04 13.17 -15.46
CA ILE A 124 -3.16 12.26 -14.71
C ILE A 124 -2.25 11.51 -15.66
N GLN A 125 -0.95 11.78 -15.58
CA GLN A 125 0.04 11.16 -16.46
C GLN A 125 0.57 9.85 -15.88
N ILE A 126 0.95 9.87 -14.59
CA ILE A 126 1.63 8.75 -13.93
C ILE A 126 1.23 8.69 -12.46
N LEU A 127 0.94 7.49 -11.99
CA LEU A 127 0.97 7.13 -10.57
C LEU A 127 2.16 6.19 -10.37
N ASN A 128 3.12 6.60 -9.55
CA ASN A 128 4.29 5.78 -9.24
C ASN A 128 4.28 5.37 -7.77
N PHE A 129 4.13 4.07 -7.51
CA PHE A 129 4.13 3.50 -6.18
C PHE A 129 5.48 2.84 -5.88
N THR A 130 6.11 3.25 -4.79
CA THR A 130 7.24 2.56 -4.19
C THR A 130 6.76 1.84 -2.92
N ILE A 131 6.71 0.51 -2.95
CA ILE A 131 6.10 -0.33 -1.92
C ILE A 131 7.21 -1.11 -1.20
N THR A 132 7.28 -1.02 0.13
CA THR A 132 8.21 -1.81 0.95
C THR A 132 7.64 -3.20 1.23
N THR A 133 8.48 -4.15 1.66
CA THR A 133 8.03 -5.51 2.04
C THR A 133 6.99 -5.52 3.17
N ASN A 134 6.99 -4.48 4.02
CA ASN A 134 6.11 -4.35 5.17
C ASN A 134 4.84 -3.54 4.86
N GLY A 135 4.58 -3.21 3.58
CA GLY A 135 3.37 -2.54 3.14
C GLY A 135 3.41 -1.01 3.20
N TYR A 136 4.42 -0.40 3.83
CA TYR A 136 4.64 1.05 3.72
C TYR A 136 4.88 1.43 2.28
N THR A 137 4.21 2.48 1.82
CA THR A 137 4.15 2.85 0.42
C THR A 137 4.25 4.36 0.26
N THR A 138 5.06 4.79 -0.69
CA THR A 138 5.04 6.16 -1.22
C THR A 138 4.36 6.13 -2.58
N LEU A 139 3.39 7.01 -2.80
CA LEU A 139 2.76 7.24 -4.09
C LEU A 139 3.14 8.65 -4.58
N GLN A 140 3.78 8.76 -5.74
CA GLN A 140 3.94 10.03 -6.44
C GLN A 140 2.93 10.12 -7.58
N VAL A 141 2.15 11.21 -7.62
CA VAL A 141 1.23 11.50 -8.72
C VAL A 141 1.79 12.65 -9.56
N THR A 142 1.94 12.39 -10.85
CA THR A 142 2.33 13.38 -11.84
C THR A 142 1.14 13.73 -12.72
N SER A 143 0.85 15.02 -12.82
CA SER A 143 -0.27 15.56 -13.57
C SER A 143 0.21 16.50 -14.67
N THR A 144 -0.62 16.69 -15.70
CA THR A 144 -0.31 17.61 -16.80
C THR A 144 -0.37 19.07 -16.35
N ASN A 145 -1.39 19.42 -15.57
CA ASN A 145 -1.73 20.82 -15.25
C ASN A 145 -1.47 21.19 -13.78
N LYS A 146 -0.80 20.33 -13.01
CA LYS A 146 -0.55 20.51 -11.58
C LYS A 146 0.88 20.10 -11.24
N GLN A 147 1.48 20.75 -10.25
CA GLN A 147 2.76 20.29 -9.71
C GLN A 147 2.63 18.87 -9.15
N PRO A 148 3.66 18.01 -9.30
CA PRO A 148 3.68 16.70 -8.67
C PRO A 148 3.44 16.76 -7.16
N ILE A 149 2.77 15.75 -6.65
CA ILE A 149 2.49 15.57 -5.23
C ILE A 149 2.81 14.14 -4.83
N SER A 150 3.36 13.98 -3.63
CA SER A 150 3.67 12.68 -3.05
C SER A 150 2.75 12.40 -1.86
N PHE A 151 2.39 11.14 -1.68
CA PHE A 151 1.64 10.63 -0.54
C PHE A 151 2.45 9.53 0.12
N TYR A 152 2.38 9.47 1.44
CA TYR A 152 2.90 8.35 2.21
C TYR A 152 1.78 7.65 2.95
N GLY A 153 1.88 6.33 3.05
CA GLY A 153 0.85 5.53 3.67
C GLY A 153 1.18 4.04 3.67
N THR A 154 0.14 3.22 3.69
CA THR A 154 0.26 1.75 3.72
C THR A 154 -0.66 1.12 2.69
N ILE A 155 -0.36 -0.12 2.28
CA ILE A 155 -1.28 -0.92 1.48
C ILE A 155 -1.94 -2.01 2.33
N GLU A 156 -3.20 -2.28 2.02
CA GLU A 156 -3.98 -3.36 2.63
C GLU A 156 -4.74 -4.16 1.57
N ALA A 157 -5.34 -5.26 2.02
CA ALA A 157 -6.16 -6.08 1.14
C ALA A 157 -7.37 -5.30 0.64
N ASN A 158 -7.56 -5.30 -0.68
CA ASN A 158 -8.75 -4.77 -1.32
C ASN A 158 -9.93 -5.73 -1.08
N THR A 159 -10.50 -5.67 0.12
CA THR A 159 -11.69 -6.43 0.48
C THR A 159 -12.92 -5.62 0.08
N LEU A 160 -13.88 -6.26 -0.58
CA LEU A 160 -15.22 -5.69 -0.69
C LEU A 160 -15.76 -5.61 0.75
N LYS A 161 -16.08 -4.40 1.24
CA LYS A 161 -16.96 -4.27 2.40
C LYS A 161 -18.31 -4.86 1.97
N ASN A 162 -18.52 -6.15 2.22
CA ASN A 162 -19.85 -6.74 2.16
C ASN A 162 -20.65 -6.07 3.27
N ASN A 163 -21.38 -5.01 2.91
CA ASN A 163 -22.39 -4.43 3.77
C ASN A 163 -23.44 -5.53 4.00
N ARG A 164 -23.47 -6.07 5.22
CA ARG A 164 -24.62 -6.83 5.73
C ARG A 164 -25.72 -5.85 6.09
#